data_AF-A0A1Q2YTV9-F1
#
_entry.id   AF-A0A1Q2YTV9-F1
#
_cell.length_a   1.000
_cell.length_b   1.000
_cell.length_c   1.000
_cell.angle_alpha   90.00
_cell.angle_beta   90.00
_cell.angle_gamma   90.00
#
_symmetry.space_group_name_H-M   'P 1'
#
loop_
_entity.id
_entity.type
_entity.pdbx_description
1 polymer ?
#
loop_
_entity_poly.entity_id
_entity_poly.type
_entity_poly.pdbx_seq_one_letter_code
_entity_poly.pdbx_strand_id
1 'polypeptide(L)'
;MDKNPACPSAIEQLKGNGELWRFSRLRQCKFLNNIVEQDHRRVKRLVRPGPGFGSFHMARRTLAGREAMAMNRKAQVRDTGGRNMRVQASSIAELFQAAA
;
A
#
# COMPACT_ATOMS: atom_id res chain seq x y z
N MET A 1 -5.31 -15.36 -1.46
CA MET A 1 -4.44 -16.55 -1.30
C MET A 1 -4.25 -17.21 -2.65
N ASP A 2 -3.08 -17.82 -2.85
CA ASP A 2 -2.86 -18.63 -4.05
C ASP A 2 -3.88 -19.77 -4.12
N LYS A 3 -4.17 -20.29 -5.31
CA LYS A 3 -5.19 -21.33 -5.52
C LYS A 3 -4.74 -22.71 -5.03
N ASN A 4 -4.18 -22.77 -3.82
CA ASN A 4 -3.75 -24.00 -3.19
C ASN A 4 -4.98 -24.84 -2.81
N PRO A 5 -5.09 -26.11 -3.27
CA PRO A 5 -6.23 -26.98 -2.98
C PRO A 5 -6.42 -27.29 -1.48
N ALA A 6 -5.40 -27.12 -0.64
CA ALA A 6 -5.52 -27.33 0.81
C ALA A 6 -6.13 -26.13 1.57
N CYS A 7 -6.26 -24.96 0.95
CA CYS A 7 -6.78 -23.77 1.63
C CYS A 7 -8.28 -23.83 1.97
N PRO A 8 -9.18 -24.35 1.10
CA PRO A 8 -10.60 -24.47 1.43
C PRO A 8 -10.87 -25.35 2.65
N SER A 9 -10.25 -26.53 2.73
CA SER A 9 -10.46 -27.46 3.86
C SER A 9 -9.96 -26.88 5.18
N ALA A 10 -8.80 -26.22 5.18
CA ALA A 10 -8.29 -25.53 6.36
C ALA A 10 -9.23 -24.40 6.83
N ILE A 11 -9.77 -23.59 5.91
CA ILE A 11 -10.73 -22.51 6.23
C ILE A 11 -12.02 -23.07 6.84
N GLU A 12 -12.52 -24.20 6.33
CA GLU A 12 -13.70 -24.86 6.90
C GLU A 12 -13.46 -25.36 8.32
N GLN A 13 -12.31 -25.98 8.58
CA GLN A 13 -11.92 -26.42 9.93
C GLN A 13 -11.80 -25.23 10.89
N LEU A 14 -11.13 -24.16 10.49
CA LEU A 14 -10.99 -22.95 11.30
C LEU A 14 -12.35 -22.30 11.63
N LYS A 15 -13.32 -22.36 10.71
CA LYS A 15 -14.68 -21.90 10.97
C LYS A 15 -15.44 -22.82 11.92
N GLY A 16 -15.26 -24.14 11.78
CA GLY A 16 -15.84 -25.14 12.67
C GLY A 16 -15.32 -25.03 14.10
N ASN A 17 -14.02 -24.74 14.26
CA ASN A 17 -13.35 -24.57 15.55
C ASN A 17 -13.62 -23.20 16.21
N GLY A 18 -14.29 -22.27 15.52
CA GLY A 18 -14.52 -20.91 16.01
C GLY A 18 -13.30 -19.98 15.96
N GLU A 19 -12.18 -20.43 15.42
CA GLU A 19 -10.95 -19.63 15.23
C GLU A 19 -11.11 -18.59 14.11
N LEU A 20 -12.01 -18.84 13.17
CA LEU A 20 -12.35 -17.92 12.09
C LEU A 20 -13.82 -17.55 12.12
N TRP A 21 -14.13 -16.27 11.92
CA TRP A 21 -15.51 -15.79 11.83
C TRP A 21 -16.28 -16.55 10.73
N ARG A 22 -17.47 -17.08 11.08
CA ARG A 22 -18.30 -17.95 10.22
C ARG A 22 -18.55 -17.37 8.82
N PHE A 23 -18.72 -16.05 8.75
CA PHE A 23 -19.02 -15.32 7.50
C PHE A 23 -17.79 -14.85 6.73
N SER A 24 -16.58 -15.15 7.21
CA SER A 24 -15.34 -14.85 6.49
C SER A 24 -15.35 -15.51 5.11
N ARG A 25 -15.01 -14.76 4.07
CA ARG A 25 -14.91 -15.26 2.69
C ARG A 25 -13.44 -15.48 2.33
N LEU A 26 -13.11 -16.67 1.85
CA LEU A 26 -11.81 -16.94 1.26
C LEU A 26 -11.74 -16.28 -0.12
N ARG A 27 -10.82 -15.32 -0.30
CA ARG A 27 -10.49 -14.79 -1.63
C ARG A 27 -9.32 -15.57 -2.23
N GLN A 28 -9.63 -16.46 -3.17
CA GLN A 28 -8.63 -17.13 -3.99
C GLN A 28 -8.31 -16.29 -5.22
N CYS A 29 -7.12 -15.71 -5.24
CA CYS A 29 -6.65 -14.89 -6.34
C CYS A 29 -5.25 -15.39 -6.68
N LYS A 30 -5.10 -16.01 -7.85
CA LYS A 30 -3.83 -16.54 -8.32
C LYS A 30 -2.82 -15.38 -8.37
N PHE A 31 -1.62 -15.60 -7.83
CA PHE A 31 -0.57 -14.57 -7.75
C PHE A 31 -0.89 -13.32 -6.92
N LEU A 32 -1.93 -13.33 -6.07
CA LEU A 32 -2.20 -12.17 -5.19
C LEU A 32 -1.01 -11.86 -4.28
N ASN A 33 -0.31 -12.88 -3.81
CA ASN A 33 0.90 -12.72 -3.02
C ASN A 33 1.97 -11.95 -3.79
N ASN A 34 2.08 -12.10 -5.12
CA ASN A 34 3.07 -11.35 -5.89
C ASN A 34 2.76 -9.85 -5.90
N ILE A 35 1.49 -9.46 -5.97
CA ILE A 35 1.06 -8.06 -5.92
C ILE A 35 1.32 -7.47 -4.53
N VAL A 36 0.91 -8.18 -3.48
CA VAL A 36 1.11 -7.75 -2.08
C VAL A 36 2.61 -7.64 -1.77
N GLU A 37 3.40 -8.65 -2.13
CA GLU A 37 4.84 -8.65 -1.91
C GLU A 37 5.56 -7.58 -2.73
N GLN A 38 5.08 -7.27 -3.95
CA GLN A 38 5.65 -6.19 -4.74
C GLN A 38 5.46 -4.83 -4.07
N ASP A 39 4.29 -4.57 -3.49
CA ASP A 39 4.03 -3.33 -2.77
C ASP A 39 4.90 -3.25 -1.49
N HIS A 40 4.97 -4.35 -0.73
CA HIS A 40 5.85 -4.47 0.42
C HIS A 40 7.33 -4.20 0.08
N ARG A 41 7.83 -4.71 -1.06
CA ARG A 41 9.21 -4.45 -1.51
C ARG A 41 9.49 -2.97 -1.74
N ARG A 42 8.52 -2.20 -2.24
CA ARG A 42 8.67 -0.75 -2.40
C ARG A 42 8.84 -0.07 -1.05
N VAL A 43 7.97 -0.38 -0.09
CA VAL A 43 8.06 0.19 1.26
C VAL A 43 9.36 -0.21 1.93
N LYS A 44 9.72 -1.50 1.93
CA LYS A 44 10.98 -2.01 2.51
C LYS A 44 12.21 -1.34 1.90
N ARG A 45 12.30 -1.19 0.57
CA ARG A 45 13.42 -0.49 -0.08
C ARG A 45 13.58 0.94 0.39
N LEU A 46 12.48 1.66 0.59
CA LEU A 46 12.53 3.06 0.99
C LEU A 46 12.82 3.22 2.49
N VAL A 47 12.47 2.25 3.34
CA VAL A 47 12.67 2.32 4.80
C VAL A 47 14.02 1.76 5.23
N ARG A 48 14.49 0.68 4.60
CA ARG A 48 15.71 -0.06 4.98
C ARG A 48 17.01 0.76 5.05
N PRO A 49 17.27 1.77 4.19
CA PRO A 49 18.50 2.56 4.30
C PRO A 49 18.45 3.65 5.40
N GLY A 50 17.29 3.90 6.03
CA GLY A 50 17.15 4.92 7.08
C GLY A 50 17.16 4.34 8.49
N PRO A 51 17.29 5.17 9.54
CA PRO A 51 17.33 4.77 10.95
C PRO A 51 15.97 4.26 11.50
N GLY A 52 15.00 3.95 10.63
CA GLY A 52 13.62 3.67 11.01
C GLY A 52 12.80 4.94 11.22
N PHE A 53 11.62 4.80 11.85
CA PHE A 53 10.66 5.89 12.00
C PHE A 53 10.65 6.55 13.39
N GLY A 54 11.33 5.96 14.39
CA GLY A 54 11.40 6.47 15.77
C GLY A 54 10.10 6.34 16.59
N SER A 55 8.92 6.53 15.98
CA SER A 55 7.62 6.33 16.63
C SER A 55 6.53 5.89 15.62
N PHE A 56 5.42 5.35 16.13
CA PHE A 56 4.28 4.98 15.29
C PHE A 56 3.64 6.18 14.59
N HIS A 57 3.54 7.32 15.28
CA HIS A 57 2.99 8.54 14.69
C HIS A 57 3.84 9.06 13.52
N MET A 58 5.17 9.03 13.66
CA MET A 58 6.10 9.39 12.60
C MET A 58 6.01 8.40 11.43
N ALA A 59 5.98 7.10 11.71
CA ALA A 59 5.80 6.07 10.69
C ALA A 59 4.54 6.32 9.85
N ARG A 60 3.41 6.59 10.52
CA ARG A 60 2.13 6.86 9.85
C ARG A 60 2.21 8.08 8.93
N ARG A 61 2.80 9.19 9.40
CA ARG A 61 2.98 10.41 8.59
C ARG A 61 3.90 10.18 7.39
N THR A 62 5.04 9.52 7.59
CA THR A 62 6.00 9.24 6.51
C THR A 62 5.43 8.30 5.45
N LEU A 63 4.71 7.24 5.87
CA LEU A 63 4.06 6.32 4.93
C LEU A 63 2.97 7.04 4.13
N ALA A 64 2.12 7.86 4.79
CA ALA A 64 1.09 8.65 4.12
C ALA A 64 1.69 9.62 3.09
N GLY A 65 2.78 10.33 3.44
CA GLY A 65 3.48 11.20 2.49
C GLY A 65 4.03 10.44 1.28
N ARG A 66 4.64 9.26 1.49
CA ARG A 66 5.15 8.41 0.40
C ARG A 66 4.07 7.85 -0.50
N GLU A 67 2.88 7.61 0.04
CA GLU A 67 1.70 7.21 -0.71
C GLU A 67 1.13 8.38 -1.52
N ALA A 68 0.98 9.56 -0.90
CA ALA A 68 0.54 10.79 -1.57
C ALA A 68 1.43 11.13 -2.78
N MET A 69 2.76 11.07 -2.62
CA MET A 69 3.69 11.29 -3.72
C MET A 69 3.56 10.23 -4.83
N ALA A 70 3.25 8.99 -4.48
CA ALA A 70 3.02 7.93 -5.47
C ALA A 70 1.72 8.15 -6.25
N MET A 71 0.65 8.56 -5.57
CA MET A 71 -0.63 8.91 -6.19
C MET A 71 -0.49 10.09 -7.14
N ASN A 72 0.24 11.13 -6.74
CA ASN A 72 0.56 12.28 -7.59
C ASN A 72 1.32 11.83 -8.85
N ARG A 73 2.38 11.03 -8.70
CA ARG A 73 3.16 10.50 -9.85
C ARG A 73 2.32 9.65 -10.81
N LYS A 74 1.33 8.93 -10.29
CA LYS A 74 0.39 8.11 -11.07
C LYS A 74 -0.76 8.93 -11.68
N ALA A 75 -0.82 10.24 -11.45
CA ALA A 75 -1.93 11.11 -11.83
C ALA A 75 -3.29 10.66 -11.26
N GLN A 76 -3.28 10.11 -10.05
CA GLN A 76 -4.50 9.70 -9.34
C GLN A 76 -5.12 10.85 -8.55
N VAL A 77 -4.40 11.96 -8.42
CA VAL A 77 -4.85 13.19 -7.77
C VAL A 77 -5.43 14.11 -8.85
N ARG A 78 -6.51 14.84 -8.53
CA ARG A 78 -7.11 15.82 -9.44
C ARG A 78 -6.09 16.93 -9.75
N ASP A 79 -6.20 17.51 -10.94
CA ASP A 79 -5.43 18.68 -11.39
C ASP A 79 -3.91 18.52 -11.51
N THR A 80 -3.36 17.29 -11.44
CA THR A 80 -1.91 17.07 -11.61
C THR A 80 -1.42 17.06 -13.07
N GLY A 81 -2.27 17.44 -14.04
CA GLY A 81 -1.91 17.50 -15.46
C GLY A 81 -1.49 16.16 -16.08
N GLY A 82 -1.96 15.04 -15.55
CA GLY A 82 -1.54 13.71 -15.98
C GLY A 82 -0.11 13.37 -15.52
N ARG A 83 0.71 12.79 -16.41
CA ARG A 83 2.15 12.48 -16.16
C ARG A 83 3.07 13.68 -16.45
N ASN A 84 2.54 14.90 -16.52
CA ASN A 84 3.33 16.10 -16.76
C ASN A 84 4.11 16.49 -15.50
N MET A 85 5.43 16.28 -15.52
CA MET A 85 6.30 16.50 -14.36
C MET A 85 6.33 17.97 -13.89
N ARG A 86 6.17 18.94 -14.81
CA ARG A 86 6.17 20.37 -14.45
C ARG A 86 4.93 20.76 -13.66
N VAL A 87 3.76 20.27 -14.10
CA VAL A 87 2.48 20.50 -13.42
C VAL A 87 2.45 19.79 -12.06
N GLN A 88 2.95 18.55 -12.00
CA GLN A 88 3.09 17.84 -10.72
C GLN A 88 3.99 18.61 -9.74
N ALA A 89 5.12 19.14 -10.22
CA ALA A 89 6.04 19.92 -9.40
C ALA A 89 5.42 21.24 -8.91
N SER A 90 4.71 21.97 -9.77
CA SER A 90 4.03 23.21 -9.36
C SER A 90 2.93 22.95 -8.35
N SER A 91 2.11 21.90 -8.54
CA SER A 91 1.07 21.52 -7.58
C SER A 91 1.66 21.12 -6.21
N ILE A 92 2.81 20.45 -6.18
CA ILE A 92 3.50 20.11 -4.92
C ILE A 92 4.03 21.39 -4.26
N ALA A 93 4.65 22.29 -5.02
CA ALA A 93 5.16 23.55 -4.50
C ALA A 93 4.04 24.41 -3.88
N GLU A 94 2.89 24.51 -4.56
CA GLU A 94 1.69 25.18 -4.06
C GLU A 94 1.18 24.56 -2.75
N LEU A 95 1.07 23.22 -2.70
CA LEU A 95 0.59 22.46 -1.53
C LEU A 95 1.42 22.71 -0.27
N PHE A 96 2.74 22.84 -0.43
CA PHE A 96 3.65 23.03 0.69
C PHE A 96 4.05 24.48 0.93
N GLN A 97 3.49 25.42 0.15
CA GLN A 97 3.90 26.83 0.15
C GLN A 97 5.44 26.95 0.11
N ALA A 98 6.08 26.02 -0.59
CA ALA A 98 7.52 26.04 -0.78
C ALA A 98 7.78 27.22 -1.71
N ALA A 99 8.20 28.35 -1.11
CA ALA A 99 8.49 29.58 -1.81
C ALA A 99 9.41 29.30 -3.01
N ALA A 100 9.11 30.00 -4.10
CA ALA A 100 9.92 30.08 -5.31
C ALA A 100 11.40 30.39 -5.02
#